data_AF-A0A662SQX7-F1
#
_entry.id   AF-A0A662SQX7-F1
#
_cell.length_a   1.000
_cell.length_b   1.000
_cell.length_c   1.000
_cell.angle_alpha   90.00
_cell.angle_beta   90.00
_cell.angle_gamma   90.00
#
_symmetry.space_group_name_H-M   'P 1'
#
loop_
_entity.id
_entity.type
_entity.pdbx_description
1 polymer ?
#
loop_
_entity_poly.entity_id
_entity_poly.type
_entity_poly.pdbx_seq_one_letter_code
_entity_poly.pdbx_strand_id
1 'polypeptide(L)'
;MELIKNSKGKRVYIHLIPENVENPSIVRPQESLEKFFRDIGAKPVPGSNGEFWELPDFSKETFRRYYRFILGTEPPSDPYKMIEETKAMFKWAKTFWQQDCLRSLLDWIDRLFMSPAD
;
A
#
# COMPACT_ATOMS: atom_id res chain seq x y z
N MET A 1 0.32 -2.25 -10.27
CA MET A 1 0.29 -1.30 -9.14
C MET A 1 1.65 -1.26 -8.49
N GLU A 2 2.16 -0.06 -8.17
CA GLU A 2 3.43 0.24 -7.53
C GLU A 2 3.23 1.34 -6.48
N LEU A 3 4.04 1.33 -5.41
CA LEU A 3 4.06 2.40 -4.41
C LEU A 3 5.21 3.38 -4.65
N ILE A 4 4.88 4.62 -4.99
CA ILE A 4 5.82 5.72 -5.23
C ILE A 4 5.93 6.57 -3.96
N LYS A 5 7.12 6.61 -3.37
CA LYS A 5 7.43 7.50 -2.24
C LYS A 5 8.02 8.79 -2.76
N ASN A 6 7.47 9.93 -2.37
CA ASN A 6 8.11 11.22 -2.68
C ASN A 6 9.38 11.38 -1.82
N SER A 7 10.53 11.63 -2.45
CA SER A 7 11.82 11.86 -1.78
C SER A 7 11.83 13.05 -0.81
N LYS A 8 10.81 13.94 -0.86
CA LYS A 8 10.60 15.01 0.15
C LYS A 8 9.82 14.56 1.40
N GLY A 9 9.51 13.27 1.54
CA GLY A 9 9.52 12.61 2.84
C GLY A 9 8.21 12.38 3.59
N LYS A 10 7.01 12.69 3.06
CA LYS A 10 5.77 12.45 3.83
C LYS A 10 4.58 11.85 3.09
N ARG A 11 4.66 11.72 1.77
CA ARG A 11 3.52 11.28 0.95
C ARG A 11 3.88 10.04 0.16
N VAL A 12 3.05 9.01 0.30
CA VAL A 12 3.13 7.77 -0.46
C VAL A 12 2.01 7.80 -1.48
N TYR A 13 2.35 7.56 -2.73
CA TYR A 13 1.40 7.46 -3.82
C TYR A 13 1.30 6.01 -4.24
N ILE A 14 0.09 5.55 -4.48
CA ILE A 14 -0.19 4.30 -5.16
C ILE A 14 -0.34 4.64 -6.64
N HIS A 15 0.49 4.04 -7.47
CA HIS A 15 0.42 4.14 -8.91
C HIS A 15 -0.14 2.85 -9.50
N LEU A 16 -1.26 2.94 -10.19
CA LEU A 16 -1.88 1.83 -10.89
C LEU A 16 -1.24 1.66 -12.26
N ILE A 17 -0.20 0.85 -12.34
CA ILE A 17 0.38 0.44 -13.62
C ILE A 17 -0.60 -0.50 -14.33
N PRO A 18 -1.09 -0.18 -15.55
CA PRO A 18 -1.87 -1.09 -16.36
C PRO A 18 -0.98 -2.24 -16.87
N GLU A 19 -1.44 -3.47 -16.71
CA GLU A 19 -0.79 -4.64 -17.31
C GLU A 19 -1.15 -4.64 -18.81
N ASN A 20 -0.24 -4.12 -19.65
CA ASN A 20 -0.28 -4.17 -21.12
C ASN A 20 -1.67 -4.02 -21.78
N VAL A 21 -2.13 -2.78 -21.94
CA VAL A 21 -3.22 -2.49 -22.87
C VAL A 21 -2.67 -1.52 -23.91
N GLU A 22 -2.69 -1.91 -25.18
CA GLU A 22 -2.26 -1.13 -26.37
C GLU A 22 -3.06 0.18 -26.58
N ASN A 23 -3.79 0.65 -25.58
CA ASN A 23 -4.56 1.90 -25.58
C ASN A 23 -4.38 2.65 -24.25
N PRO A 24 -3.58 3.74 -24.21
CA PRO A 24 -3.23 4.45 -22.98
C PRO A 24 -4.30 5.40 -22.45
N SER A 25 -5.50 5.46 -23.04
CA SER A 25 -6.35 6.64 -22.86
C SER A 25 -7.16 6.69 -21.56
N ILE A 26 -7.45 5.56 -20.89
CA ILE A 26 -8.11 5.59 -19.57
C ILE A 26 -7.73 4.33 -18.76
N VAL A 27 -6.77 4.45 -17.85
CA VAL A 27 -6.56 3.43 -16.81
C VAL A 27 -7.65 3.61 -15.76
N ARG A 28 -8.80 2.94 -15.93
CA ARG A 28 -9.79 2.86 -14.85
C ARG A 28 -9.32 1.80 -13.86
N PRO A 29 -9.09 2.15 -12.58
CA PRO A 29 -8.96 1.13 -11.55
C PRO A 29 -10.20 0.23 -11.60
N GLN A 30 -10.04 -1.06 -11.33
CA GLN A 30 -11.20 -1.91 -11.08
C GLN A 30 -11.98 -1.33 -9.89
N GLU A 31 -13.32 -1.36 -9.91
CA GLU A 31 -14.17 -0.80 -8.85
C GLU A 31 -13.75 -1.28 -7.44
N SER A 32 -13.32 -2.54 -7.34
CA SER A 32 -12.78 -3.14 -6.11
C SER A 32 -11.50 -2.46 -5.60
N LEU A 33 -10.61 -1.99 -6.49
CA LEU A 33 -9.40 -1.26 -6.12
C LEU A 33 -9.71 0.17 -5.69
N GLU A 34 -10.63 0.87 -6.36
CA GLU A 34 -11.05 2.22 -5.92
C GLU A 34 -11.68 2.19 -4.55
N LYS A 35 -12.55 1.21 -4.32
CA LYS A 35 -13.19 1.01 -3.03
C LYS A 35 -12.15 0.70 -1.96
N PHE A 36 -11.16 -0.13 -2.28
CA PHE A 36 -10.03 -0.42 -1.40
C PHE A 36 -9.23 0.84 -1.04
N PHE A 37 -8.84 1.64 -2.03
CA PHE A 37 -8.06 2.86 -1.80
C PHE A 37 -8.81 3.83 -0.90
N ARG A 38 -10.12 3.98 -1.09
CA ARG A 38 -10.95 4.80 -0.20
C ARG A 38 -11.01 4.24 1.22
N ASP A 39 -11.08 2.91 1.39
CA ASP A 39 -11.16 2.25 2.70
C ASP A 39 -9.90 2.50 3.56
N ILE A 40 -8.72 2.38 2.93
CA ILE A 40 -7.44 2.72 3.56
C ILE A 40 -7.18 4.23 3.70
N GLY A 41 -8.15 5.06 3.29
CA GLY A 41 -8.09 6.52 3.38
C GLY A 41 -7.28 7.20 2.28
N ALA A 42 -6.89 6.48 1.24
CA ALA A 42 -6.22 7.06 0.08
C ALA A 42 -7.19 7.92 -0.75
N LYS A 43 -6.67 9.02 -1.29
CA LYS A 43 -7.44 9.97 -2.10
C LYS A 43 -6.93 9.96 -3.54
N PRO A 44 -7.81 9.95 -4.55
CA PRO A 44 -7.36 10.04 -5.93
C PRO A 44 -6.67 11.39 -6.17
N VAL A 45 -5.55 11.38 -6.89
CA VAL A 45 -4.84 12.60 -7.25
C VAL A 45 -5.59 13.30 -8.40
N PRO A 46 -6.02 14.56 -8.24
CA PRO A 46 -6.71 15.27 -9.31
C PRO A 46 -5.80 15.42 -10.54
N GLY A 47 -6.36 15.16 -11.73
CA GLY A 47 -5.62 15.23 -13.00
C GLY A 47 -4.87 13.96 -13.39
N SER A 48 -4.93 12.91 -12.57
CA SER A 48 -4.23 11.64 -12.83
C SER A 48 -5.11 10.54 -13.42
N ASN A 49 -6.32 10.84 -13.90
CA ASN A 49 -7.26 9.86 -14.47
C ASN A 49 -7.51 8.58 -13.64
N GLY A 50 -7.31 8.63 -12.31
CA GLY A 50 -7.43 7.46 -11.43
C GLY A 50 -6.16 6.59 -11.33
N GLU A 51 -5.08 6.93 -12.04
CA GLU A 51 -3.80 6.23 -12.00
C GLU A 51 -3.07 6.40 -10.67
N PHE A 52 -3.18 7.56 -10.04
CA PHE A 52 -2.47 7.89 -8.81
C PHE A 52 -3.42 8.12 -7.63
N TRP A 53 -3.11 7.49 -6.51
CA TRP A 53 -3.83 7.65 -5.25
C TRP A 53 -2.86 8.04 -4.14
N GLU A 54 -3.10 9.16 -3.49
CA GLU A 54 -2.31 9.62 -2.35
C GLU A 54 -2.78 8.92 -1.09
N LEU A 55 -1.89 8.14 -0.45
CA LEU A 55 -2.14 7.61 0.88
C LEU A 55 -2.13 8.75 1.91
N PRO A 56 -2.97 8.66 2.95
CA PRO A 56 -2.96 9.65 4.02
C PRO A 56 -1.64 9.54 4.80
N ASP A 57 -1.42 10.51 5.69
CA ASP A 57 -0.20 10.60 6.50
C ASP A 57 0.13 9.25 7.16
N PHE A 58 1.43 9.02 7.38
CA PHE A 58 2.03 7.74 7.75
C PHE A 58 1.73 7.44 9.23
N SER A 59 0.46 7.18 9.52
CA SER A 59 -0.10 7.00 10.86
C SER A 59 -0.32 5.53 11.17
N LYS A 60 -0.30 5.18 12.46
CA LYS A 60 -0.64 3.83 12.95
C LYS A 60 -2.02 3.36 12.47
N GLU A 61 -2.97 4.28 12.30
CA GLU A 61 -4.30 3.96 11.77
C GLU A 61 -4.26 3.59 10.28
N THR A 62 -3.59 4.38 9.44
CA THR A 62 -3.37 4.06 8.02
C THR A 62 -2.69 2.71 7.87
N PHE A 63 -1.66 2.46 8.68
CA PHE A 63 -0.97 1.18 8.73
C PHE A 63 -1.91 0.03 9.09
N ARG A 64 -2.75 0.18 10.13
CA ARG A 64 -3.71 -0.86 10.52
C ARG A 64 -4.67 -1.24 9.40
N ARG A 65 -5.22 -0.24 8.70
CA ARG A 65 -6.13 -0.48 7.56
C ARG A 65 -5.41 -1.18 6.41
N TYR A 66 -4.20 -0.73 6.11
CA TYR A 66 -3.36 -1.33 5.07
C TYR A 66 -2.97 -2.79 5.40
N TYR A 67 -2.53 -3.06 6.64
CA TYR A 67 -2.23 -4.40 7.14
C TYR A 67 -3.43 -5.33 7.03
N ARG A 68 -4.59 -4.87 7.52
CA ARG A 68 -5.84 -5.65 7.50
C ARG A 68 -6.28 -6.01 6.09
N PHE A 69 -6.07 -5.12 5.13
CA PHE A 69 -6.38 -5.44 3.75
C PHE A 69 -5.43 -6.50 3.17
N ILE A 70 -4.12 -6.35 3.39
CA ILE A 70 -3.12 -7.24 2.81
C ILE A 70 -3.15 -8.64 3.44
N LEU A 71 -3.35 -8.72 4.76
CA LEU A 71 -3.31 -10.00 5.50
C LEU A 71 -4.69 -10.53 5.90
N GLY A 72 -5.75 -9.73 5.79
CA GLY A 72 -7.10 -10.11 6.22
C GLY A 72 -7.30 -10.11 7.74
N THR A 73 -6.28 -9.79 8.53
CA THR A 73 -6.27 -9.85 10.00
C THR A 73 -5.88 -8.52 10.62
N GLU A 74 -6.24 -8.30 11.89
CA GLU A 74 -5.73 -7.11 12.60
C GLU A 74 -4.25 -7.29 12.95
N PRO A 75 -3.43 -6.22 12.85
CA PRO A 75 -2.02 -6.33 13.18
C PRO A 75 -1.83 -6.66 14.66
N PRO A 76 -0.99 -7.64 15.00
CA PRO A 76 -0.65 -7.95 16.38
C PRO A 76 0.01 -6.75 17.06
N SER A 77 0.00 -6.69 18.39
CA SER A 77 0.70 -5.59 19.11
C SER A 77 2.22 -5.72 19.03
N ASP A 78 2.74 -6.92 18.77
CA ASP A 78 4.16 -7.20 18.67
C ASP A 78 4.66 -6.99 17.22
N PRO A 79 5.64 -6.09 17.00
CA PRO A 79 6.11 -5.77 15.65
C PRO A 79 6.91 -6.91 15.01
N TYR A 80 7.55 -7.78 15.79
CA TYR A 80 8.22 -8.97 15.24
C TYR A 80 7.20 -9.95 14.66
N LYS A 81 6.08 -10.15 15.35
CA LYS A 81 4.96 -10.96 14.87
C LYS A 81 4.34 -10.37 13.60
N MET A 82 4.20 -9.04 13.50
CA MET A 82 3.76 -8.38 12.26
C MET A 82 4.69 -8.71 11.09
N ILE A 83 6.02 -8.69 11.32
CA ILE A 83 7.03 -9.03 10.30
C ILE A 83 6.92 -10.50 9.90
N GLU A 84 6.74 -11.41 10.86
CA GLU A 84 6.59 -12.84 10.59
C GLU A 84 5.36 -13.13 9.73
N GLU A 85 4.19 -12.57 10.08
CA GLU A 85 2.96 -12.74 9.30
C GLU A 85 3.10 -12.15 7.89
N THR A 86 3.70 -10.96 7.78
CA THR A 86 3.96 -10.32 6.48
C THR A 86 4.89 -11.17 5.61
N LYS A 87 5.97 -11.72 6.20
CA LYS A 87 6.90 -12.64 5.51
C LYS A 87 6.24 -13.95 5.12
N ALA A 88 5.32 -14.47 5.93
CA ALA A 88 4.57 -15.67 5.59
C ALA A 88 3.70 -15.45 4.35
N MET A 89 3.08 -14.27 4.22
CA MET A 89 2.26 -13.90 3.07
C MET A 89 3.05 -13.76 1.76
N PHE A 90 4.35 -13.47 1.81
CA PHE A 90 5.20 -13.49 0.60
C PHE A 90 5.20 -14.85 -0.10
N LYS A 91 5.06 -15.95 0.63
CA LYS A 91 4.97 -17.30 0.04
C LYS A 91 3.71 -17.51 -0.80
N TRP A 92 2.67 -16.74 -0.51
CA TRP A 92 1.35 -16.82 -1.15
C TRP A 92 1.13 -15.70 -2.18
N ALA A 93 2.03 -14.72 -2.24
CA ALA A 93 1.97 -13.61 -3.18
C ALA A 93 2.27 -14.09 -4.61
N LYS A 94 1.21 -14.17 -5.43
CA LYS A 94 1.29 -14.67 -6.81
C LYS A 94 1.57 -13.58 -7.83
N THR A 95 1.38 -12.32 -7.47
CA THR A 95 1.55 -11.17 -8.36
C THR A 95 2.64 -10.23 -7.87
N PHE A 96 3.27 -9.51 -8.81
CA PHE A 96 4.26 -8.48 -8.50
C PHE A 96 3.71 -7.42 -7.54
N TRP A 97 2.46 -6.99 -7.74
CA TRP A 97 1.84 -5.98 -6.88
C TRP A 97 1.62 -6.46 -5.43
N GLN A 98 1.30 -7.74 -5.23
CA GLN A 98 1.17 -8.30 -3.87
C GLN A 98 2.51 -8.28 -3.15
N GLN A 99 3.59 -8.64 -3.85
CA GLN A 99 4.93 -8.59 -3.30
C GLN A 99 5.37 -7.15 -2.98
N ASP A 100 5.05 -6.18 -3.85
CA ASP A 100 5.37 -4.77 -3.63
C ASP A 100 4.60 -4.18 -2.42
N CYS A 101 3.32 -4.54 -2.28
CA CYS A 101 2.51 -4.17 -1.12
C CYS A 101 3.07 -4.75 0.18
N LEU A 102 3.48 -6.02 0.17
CA LEU A 102 4.11 -6.67 1.33
C LEU A 102 5.47 -6.07 1.68
N ARG A 103 6.30 -5.70 0.68
CA ARG A 103 7.57 -4.99 0.91
C ARG A 103 7.33 -3.64 1.57
N SER A 104 6.34 -2.90 1.08
CA SER A 104 5.96 -1.63 1.66
C SER A 104 5.42 -1.80 3.07
N LEU A 105 4.64 -2.85 3.34
CA LEU A 105 4.17 -3.14 4.69
C LEU A 105 5.34 -3.41 5.66
N LEU A 106 6.37 -4.16 5.24
CA LEU A 106 7.59 -4.36 6.04
C LEU A 106 8.33 -3.05 6.32
N ASP A 107 8.49 -2.18 5.31
CA ASP A 107 9.07 -0.84 5.49
C ASP A 107 8.26 0.01 6.47
N TRP A 108 6.93 -0.10 6.44
CA TRP A 108 6.06 0.63 7.36
C TRP A 108 6.20 0.10 8.78
N ILE A 109 6.30 -1.22 8.98
CA ILE A 109 6.52 -1.81 10.31
C ILE A 109 7.85 -1.31 10.89
N ASP A 110 8.90 -1.31 10.08
CA ASP A 110 10.21 -0.81 10.50
C ASP A 110 10.14 0.66 10.93
N ARG A 111 9.58 1.53 10.09
CA ARG A 111 9.50 2.98 10.35
C ARG A 111 8.60 3.36 11.52
N LEU A 112 7.50 2.63 11.75
CA LEU A 112 6.50 2.98 12.77
C LEU A 112 6.77 2.36 14.14
N PHE A 113 7.50 1.24 14.19
CA PHE A 113 7.63 0.44 15.41
C PHE A 113 9.06 0.04 15.78
N MET A 114 10.02 0.08 14.84
CA MET A 114 11.40 -0.37 15.09
C MET A 114 12.44 0.74 14.98
N SER A 115 12.25 1.71 14.09
CA SER A 115 13.10 2.90 14.02
C SER A 115 12.86 3.77 15.24
N PRO A 116 13.91 4.14 16.02
CA PRO A 116 13.76 5.10 17.10
C PRO A 116 13.28 6.42 16.50
N ALA A 117 12.24 7.01 17.12
CA ALA A 117 11.78 8.35 16.76
C ALA A 117 12.96 9.32 16.95
N ASP A 118 13.46 9.86 15.84
CA ASP A 118 14.40 11.00 15.84
C ASP A 118 13.69 12.26 16.35
#